data_AF-A0A6B2LEN6-F1
#
_entry.id   AF-A0A6B2LEN6-F1
#
_cell.length_a   1.000
_cell.length_b   1.000
_cell.length_c   1.000
_cell.angle_alpha   90.00
_cell.angle_beta   90.00
_cell.angle_gamma   90.00
#
_symmetry.space_group_name_H-M   'P 1'
#
loop_
_entity.id
_entity.type
_entity.pdbx_description
1 polymer ?
#
loop_
_entity_poly.entity_id
_entity_poly.type
_entity_poly.pdbx_seq_one_letter_code
_entity_poly.pdbx_strand_id
1 'polypeptide(L)'
;MVFSDQDNNTVSNAKGYRMARASHGVMSGNWYWEARIVVDTASQYSPQGHTSKPMPDPHWRLGWALPESLLQAPVGYDKYGFSYRDIEGVKVHKGRRYPYGEPYQAGDVIGFLILLPELPPNLRADPPPPLPKSTPDSTPTPKKDEDLPVHPGSKIIFFKNGVSQNVAFENIPQGSYYPAVSLYFNASVCVNFGPQFCFPPKTSLPFQPMSALPLVRPRPAVARRKPAKATRANKP
;
A
#
# COMPACT_ATOMS: atom_id res chain seq x y z
N MET A 1 8.60 -4.58 8.24
CA MET A 1 7.53 -5.45 7.75
C MET A 1 8.12 -6.83 7.60
N VAL A 2 7.51 -7.81 8.25
CA VAL A 2 7.86 -9.23 8.13
C VAL A 2 6.67 -9.90 7.45
N PHE A 3 6.94 -10.75 6.46
CA PHE A 3 5.92 -11.50 5.74
C PHE A 3 5.96 -12.94 6.24
N SER A 4 4.81 -13.53 6.53
CA SER A 4 4.75 -14.94 6.95
C SER A 4 5.01 -15.85 5.75
N ASP A 5 6.01 -16.73 5.87
CA ASP A 5 6.36 -17.73 4.86
C ASP A 5 5.30 -18.83 4.74
N GLN A 6 4.43 -19.02 5.74
CA GLN A 6 3.43 -20.08 5.76
C GLN A 6 2.26 -19.80 4.82
N ASP A 7 1.76 -18.56 4.83
CA ASP A 7 0.54 -18.18 4.12
C ASP A 7 0.78 -17.15 3.01
N ASN A 8 1.98 -16.55 2.93
CA ASN A 8 2.39 -15.45 2.04
C ASN A 8 1.47 -14.21 2.01
N ASN A 9 0.43 -14.20 2.83
CA ASN A 9 -0.63 -13.20 2.86
C ASN A 9 -0.67 -12.43 4.18
N THR A 10 0.03 -12.92 5.21
CA THR A 10 0.12 -12.23 6.51
C THR A 10 1.37 -11.37 6.56
N VAL A 11 1.20 -10.11 6.95
CA VAL A 11 2.28 -9.16 7.14
C VAL A 11 2.17 -8.51 8.51
N SER A 12 3.31 -8.37 9.19
CA SER A 12 3.40 -7.81 10.53
C SER A 12 4.49 -6.74 10.64
N ASN A 13 4.37 -5.91 11.67
CA ASN A 13 5.41 -4.96 12.07
C ASN A 13 5.59 -5.01 13.58
N ALA A 14 6.72 -4.51 14.08
CA ALA A 14 7.07 -4.57 15.51
C ALA A 14 7.27 -3.19 16.15
N LYS A 15 7.49 -2.15 15.35
CA LYS A 15 7.89 -0.80 15.81
C LYS A 15 7.04 0.27 15.12
N GLY A 16 7.54 1.49 15.02
CA GLY A 16 6.85 2.59 14.33
C GLY A 16 6.40 2.24 12.90
N TYR A 17 5.54 3.08 12.33
CA TYR A 17 4.86 2.82 11.06
C TYR A 17 5.81 2.39 9.94
N ARG A 18 5.42 1.33 9.25
CA ARG A 18 6.00 0.89 7.98
C ARG A 18 4.90 0.46 7.04
N MET A 19 5.08 0.76 5.75
CA MET A 19 4.16 0.38 4.70
C MET A 19 4.70 -0.84 3.93
N ALA A 20 3.78 -1.72 3.51
CA ALA A 20 3.98 -2.67 2.43
C ALA A 20 2.92 -2.41 1.35
N ARG A 21 3.25 -2.75 0.11
CA ARG A 21 2.34 -2.66 -1.05
C ARG A 21 2.32 -3.98 -1.79
N ALA A 22 1.19 -4.30 -2.41
CA ALA A 22 1.09 -5.45 -3.29
C ALA A 22 2.03 -5.33 -4.49
N SER A 23 2.32 -6.46 -5.13
CA SER A 23 3.17 -6.53 -6.32
C SER A 23 2.52 -5.96 -7.58
N HIS A 24 1.19 -5.87 -7.62
CA HIS A 24 0.41 -5.44 -8.77
C HIS A 24 -0.43 -4.23 -8.44
N GLY A 25 -0.58 -3.34 -9.43
CA GLY A 25 -1.39 -2.14 -9.33
C GLY A 25 -2.32 -1.99 -10.53
N VAL A 26 -3.32 -1.15 -10.37
CA VAL A 26 -4.41 -0.95 -11.33
C VAL A 26 -4.48 0.51 -11.79
N MET A 27 -4.83 0.73 -13.05
CA MET A 27 -4.91 2.08 -13.66
C MET A 27 -6.28 2.40 -14.25
N SER A 28 -7.07 1.38 -14.58
CA SER A 28 -8.46 1.50 -15.02
C SER A 28 -9.27 0.28 -14.56
N GLY A 29 -10.60 0.39 -14.63
CA GLY A 29 -11.55 -0.62 -14.17
C GLY A 29 -11.91 -0.51 -12.68
N ASN A 30 -12.69 -1.48 -12.21
CA ASN A 30 -13.17 -1.55 -10.84
C ASN A 30 -12.54 -2.74 -10.13
N TRP A 31 -11.84 -2.50 -9.03
CA TRP A 31 -11.00 -3.52 -8.39
C TRP A 31 -11.23 -3.59 -6.88
N TYR A 32 -11.19 -4.81 -6.35
CA TYR A 32 -11.46 -5.08 -4.94
C TYR A 32 -10.43 -6.00 -4.29
N TRP A 33 -10.12 -5.72 -3.03
CA TRP A 33 -9.37 -6.60 -2.13
C TRP A 33 -9.87 -6.47 -0.69
N GLU A 34 -9.51 -7.42 0.17
CA GLU A 34 -9.84 -7.42 1.60
C GLU A 34 -8.59 -7.59 2.46
N ALA A 35 -8.69 -7.17 3.72
CA ALA A 35 -7.70 -7.47 4.73
C ALA A 35 -8.40 -7.81 6.05
N ARG A 36 -8.04 -8.96 6.64
CA ARG A 36 -8.44 -9.31 8.00
C ARG A 36 -7.45 -8.71 8.98
N ILE A 37 -7.96 -7.94 9.92
CA ILE A 37 -7.18 -7.36 11.00
C ILE A 37 -6.87 -8.44 12.02
N VAL A 38 -5.59 -8.69 12.28
CA VAL A 38 -5.13 -9.71 13.21
C VAL A 38 -4.08 -9.14 14.14
N VAL A 39 -3.99 -9.68 15.36
CA VAL A 39 -2.89 -9.38 16.26
C VAL A 39 -2.17 -10.68 16.49
N ASP A 40 -0.92 -10.76 16.03
CA ASP A 40 -0.09 -11.91 16.32
C ASP A 40 0.48 -11.75 17.73
N THR A 41 -0.13 -12.47 18.67
CA THR A 41 0.33 -12.53 20.06
C THR A 41 1.64 -13.31 20.21
N ALA A 42 1.97 -14.21 19.28
CA ALA A 42 3.15 -15.07 19.36
C ALA A 42 4.43 -14.37 18.86
N SER A 43 4.32 -13.41 17.93
CA SER A 43 5.46 -12.63 17.42
C SER A 43 5.62 -11.25 18.07
N GLN A 44 4.94 -11.01 19.21
CA GLN A 44 5.05 -9.73 19.91
C GLN A 44 6.51 -9.43 20.26
N TYR A 45 7.04 -8.36 19.68
CA TYR A 45 8.33 -7.83 20.06
C TYR A 45 8.21 -7.25 21.46
N SER A 46 8.73 -7.96 22.46
CA SER A 46 8.99 -7.37 23.77
C SER A 46 10.40 -6.79 23.79
N PRO A 47 10.59 -5.48 24.00
CA PRO A 47 11.93 -4.94 24.19
C PRO A 47 12.57 -5.63 25.41
N GLN A 48 13.75 -6.21 25.22
CA GLN A 48 14.55 -6.76 26.30
C GLN A 48 15.09 -5.59 27.13
N GLY A 49 14.51 -5.38 28.32
CA GLY A 49 14.95 -4.33 29.25
C GLY A 49 13.80 -3.82 30.14
N HIS A 50 14.11 -3.59 31.41
CA HIS A 50 13.23 -3.17 32.51
C HIS A 50 12.54 -1.80 32.34
N THR A 51 11.82 -1.57 31.25
CA THR A 51 10.91 -0.43 31.17
C THR A 51 9.53 -0.88 31.65
N SER A 52 9.09 -0.36 32.80
CA SER A 52 7.76 -0.54 33.36
C SER A 52 6.62 0.07 32.52
N LYS A 53 6.91 0.56 31.31
CA LYS A 53 5.93 1.18 30.43
C LYS A 53 5.18 0.10 29.64
N PRO A 54 3.84 0.13 29.61
CA PRO A 54 3.07 -0.74 28.74
C PRO A 54 3.48 -0.49 27.29
N MET A 55 3.51 -1.57 26.51
CA MET A 55 3.80 -1.49 25.09
C MET A 55 2.69 -0.71 24.38
N PRO A 56 3.01 0.13 23.36
CA PRO A 56 1.99 0.81 22.58
C PRO A 56 1.06 -0.19 21.88
N ASP A 57 -0.22 0.17 21.79
CA ASP A 57 -1.22 -0.62 21.09
C ASP A 57 -0.89 -0.76 19.59
N PRO A 58 -1.23 -1.89 18.97
CA PRO A 58 -1.10 -2.07 17.53
C PRO A 58 -2.09 -1.18 16.78
N HIS A 59 -1.66 -0.57 15.67
CA HIS A 59 -2.52 0.25 14.80
C HIS A 59 -2.36 -0.03 13.31
N TRP A 60 -3.44 0.24 12.57
CA TRP A 60 -3.55 -0.06 11.14
C TRP A 60 -3.99 1.16 10.33
N ARG A 61 -3.33 1.35 9.19
CA ARG A 61 -3.78 2.24 8.11
C ARG A 61 -3.67 1.51 6.78
N LEU A 62 -4.82 1.22 6.19
CA LEU A 62 -4.91 0.37 5.00
C LEU A 62 -5.58 1.15 3.88
N GLY A 63 -5.27 0.84 2.63
CA GLY A 63 -5.91 1.49 1.49
C GLY A 63 -5.14 1.31 0.19
N TRP A 64 -5.01 2.40 -0.56
CA TRP A 64 -4.37 2.41 -1.87
C TRP A 64 -3.20 3.39 -1.90
N ALA A 65 -2.14 3.02 -2.62
CA ALA A 65 -0.95 3.87 -2.77
C ALA A 65 -0.34 3.80 -4.17
N LEU A 66 0.16 4.92 -4.67
CA LEU A 66 0.94 5.00 -5.91
C LEU A 66 2.42 4.60 -5.69
N PRO A 67 3.18 4.25 -6.74
CA PRO A 67 4.63 3.97 -6.75
C PRO A 67 5.48 4.91 -5.90
N GLU A 68 5.14 6.19 -5.89
CA GLU A 68 5.88 7.28 -5.27
C GLU A 68 5.63 7.40 -3.76
N SER A 69 4.68 6.65 -3.19
CA SER A 69 4.38 6.72 -1.75
C SER A 69 5.55 6.23 -0.89
N LEU A 70 5.83 6.96 0.20
CA LEU A 70 6.97 6.71 1.08
C LEU A 70 6.75 5.47 1.94
N LEU A 71 7.49 4.39 1.67
CA LEU A 71 7.36 3.13 2.41
C LEU A 71 7.69 3.23 3.92
N GLN A 72 8.43 4.27 4.32
CA GLN A 72 8.80 4.53 5.71
C GLN A 72 7.70 5.27 6.50
N ALA A 73 6.65 5.73 5.81
CA ALA A 73 5.52 6.47 6.38
C ALA A 73 4.22 5.66 6.23
N PRO A 74 3.17 5.96 7.02
CA PRO A 74 1.88 5.30 6.86
C PRO A 74 1.18 5.68 5.55
N VAL A 75 0.33 4.79 5.03
CA VAL A 75 -0.56 5.11 3.89
C VAL A 75 -1.38 6.35 4.23
N GLY A 76 -1.42 7.31 3.30
CA GLY A 76 -2.10 8.60 3.49
C GLY A 76 -1.25 9.70 4.08
N TYR A 77 0.04 9.46 4.40
CA TYR A 77 0.96 10.50 4.87
C TYR A 77 1.30 11.52 3.78
N ASP A 78 1.60 11.04 2.57
CA ASP A 78 1.93 11.87 1.41
C ASP A 78 0.71 12.05 0.49
N LYS A 79 0.92 12.73 -0.65
CA LYS A 79 -0.09 12.93 -1.69
C LYS A 79 -0.35 11.68 -2.55
N TYR A 80 0.40 10.60 -2.33
CA TYR A 80 0.37 9.38 -3.14
C TYR A 80 -0.38 8.23 -2.45
N GLY A 81 -0.76 8.38 -1.18
CA GLY A 81 -1.52 7.40 -0.41
C GLY A 81 -2.92 7.87 -0.02
N PHE A 82 -3.85 6.93 0.04
CA PHE A 82 -5.24 7.12 0.46
C PHE A 82 -5.60 5.99 1.43
N SER A 83 -5.93 6.32 2.68
CA SER A 83 -6.12 5.27 3.69
C SER A 83 -7.35 5.44 4.56
N TYR A 84 -7.72 4.32 5.18
CA TYR A 84 -8.68 4.18 6.26
C TYR A 84 -7.94 3.77 7.52
N ARG A 85 -8.09 4.55 8.59
CA ARG A 85 -7.43 4.33 9.88
C ARG A 85 -8.37 3.62 10.85
N ASP A 86 -7.81 2.68 11.59
CA ASP A 86 -8.46 1.91 12.66
C ASP A 86 -9.11 2.79 13.74
N ILE A 87 -8.32 3.71 14.31
CA ILE A 87 -8.76 4.64 15.34
C ILE A 87 -9.67 5.69 14.72
N GLU A 88 -10.82 5.89 15.35
CA GLU A 88 -11.89 6.85 14.97
C GLU A 88 -12.54 6.58 13.60
N GLY A 89 -12.07 5.58 12.84
CA GLY A 89 -12.63 5.31 11.51
C GLY A 89 -12.42 6.44 10.50
N VAL A 90 -11.31 7.18 10.63
CA VAL A 90 -11.02 8.34 9.77
C VAL A 90 -10.36 7.93 8.46
N LYS A 91 -10.66 8.68 7.39
CA LYS A 91 -9.90 8.61 6.14
C LYS A 91 -8.71 9.58 6.18
N VAL A 92 -7.58 9.19 5.61
CA VAL A 92 -6.32 9.96 5.66
C VAL A 92 -5.71 10.12 4.26
N HIS A 93 -5.35 11.36 3.92
CA HIS A 93 -4.65 11.72 2.69
C HIS A 93 -3.85 13.02 2.90
N LYS A 94 -2.67 13.15 2.29
CA LYS A 94 -1.76 14.32 2.50
C LYS A 94 -1.49 14.61 3.99
N GLY A 95 -1.44 13.56 4.81
CA GLY A 95 -1.22 13.65 6.25
C GLY A 95 -2.42 14.16 7.05
N ARG A 96 -3.53 14.51 6.40
CA ARG A 96 -4.74 15.07 7.01
C ARG A 96 -5.78 14.00 7.24
N ARG A 97 -6.48 14.08 8.37
CA ARG A 97 -7.51 13.13 8.81
C ARG A 97 -8.88 13.76 8.63
N TYR A 98 -9.85 12.97 8.17
CA TYR A 98 -11.23 13.40 7.99
C TYR A 98 -12.18 12.33 8.54
N PRO A 99 -13.28 12.72 9.21
CA PRO A 99 -14.35 11.78 9.57
C PRO A 99 -14.83 11.01 8.33
N TYR A 100 -15.14 9.74 8.49
CA TYR A 100 -15.50 8.90 7.35
C TYR A 100 -16.43 7.74 7.71
N GLY A 101 -15.94 6.76 8.47
CA GLY A 101 -16.66 5.53 8.77
C GLY A 101 -16.47 5.11 10.22
N GLU A 102 -16.81 3.87 10.51
CA GLU A 102 -16.64 3.32 11.85
C GLU A 102 -15.17 3.02 12.15
N PRO A 103 -14.73 3.07 13.41
CA PRO A 103 -13.47 2.46 13.80
C PRO A 103 -13.52 0.94 13.59
N TYR A 104 -12.35 0.32 13.45
CA TYR A 104 -12.20 -1.11 13.30
C TYR A 104 -11.04 -1.65 14.13
N GLN A 105 -11.08 -2.95 14.41
CA GLN A 105 -10.14 -3.61 15.33
C GLN A 105 -9.83 -5.05 14.91
N ALA A 106 -9.00 -5.73 15.70
CA ALA A 106 -8.70 -7.15 15.51
C ALA A 106 -9.98 -7.99 15.38
N GLY A 107 -10.01 -8.89 14.38
CA GLY A 107 -11.16 -9.71 14.04
C GLY A 107 -12.00 -9.16 12.88
N ASP A 108 -12.00 -7.84 12.66
CA ASP A 108 -12.71 -7.23 11.52
C ASP A 108 -12.06 -7.57 10.19
N VAL A 109 -12.87 -7.55 9.13
CA VAL A 109 -12.42 -7.62 7.73
C VAL A 109 -12.74 -6.30 7.06
N ILE A 110 -11.71 -5.65 6.52
CA ILE A 110 -11.83 -4.38 5.82
C ILE A 110 -11.75 -4.65 4.32
N GLY A 111 -12.75 -4.15 3.58
CA GLY A 111 -12.83 -4.24 2.14
C GLY A 111 -12.44 -2.93 1.46
N PHE A 112 -11.85 -3.02 0.28
CA PHE A 112 -11.28 -1.88 -0.43
C PHE A 112 -11.68 -1.93 -1.90
N LEU A 113 -12.62 -1.08 -2.31
CA LEU A 113 -13.03 -0.92 -3.71
C LEU A 113 -12.41 0.37 -4.27
N ILE A 114 -11.79 0.25 -5.45
CA ILE A 114 -11.39 1.40 -6.26
C ILE A 114 -12.12 1.34 -7.60
N LEU A 115 -12.68 2.48 -8.01
CA LEU A 115 -13.36 2.66 -9.29
C LEU A 115 -12.53 3.62 -10.13
N LEU A 116 -12.06 3.15 -11.29
CA LEU A 116 -11.22 3.91 -12.22
C LEU A 116 -11.87 3.86 -13.62
N PRO A 117 -12.84 4.75 -13.92
CA PRO A 117 -13.48 4.78 -15.24
C PRO A 117 -12.47 4.87 -16.39
N GLU A 118 -12.76 4.27 -17.53
CA GLU A 118 -11.88 4.42 -18.69
C GLU A 118 -11.87 5.89 -19.15
N LEU A 119 -10.69 6.51 -19.17
CA LEU A 119 -10.56 7.90 -19.62
C LEU A 119 -10.38 7.96 -21.14
N PRO A 120 -11.01 8.91 -21.84
CA PRO A 120 -10.71 9.16 -23.25
C PRO A 120 -9.25 9.67 -23.40
N PRO A 121 -8.61 9.45 -24.56
CA PRO A 121 -7.18 9.75 -24.74
C PRO A 121 -6.77 11.19 -24.36
N ASN A 122 -7.63 12.17 -24.61
CA ASN A 122 -7.37 13.59 -24.31
C ASN A 122 -7.40 13.94 -22.82
N LEU A 123 -7.88 13.04 -21.95
CA LEU A 123 -7.89 13.23 -20.50
C LEU A 123 -6.82 12.41 -19.79
N ARG A 124 -6.08 11.56 -20.50
CA ARG A 124 -5.01 10.75 -19.91
C ARG A 124 -3.77 11.62 -19.72
N ALA A 125 -3.17 11.54 -18.53
CA ALA A 125 -1.87 12.13 -18.27
C ALA A 125 -0.81 11.48 -19.16
N ASP A 126 0.13 12.29 -19.66
CA ASP A 126 1.26 11.78 -20.40
C ASP A 126 2.09 10.82 -19.53
N PRO A 127 2.65 9.75 -20.10
CA PRO A 127 3.56 8.88 -19.37
C PRO A 127 4.75 9.72 -18.87
N PRO A 128 5.24 9.46 -17.64
CA PRO A 128 6.37 10.20 -17.11
C PRO A 128 7.57 10.03 -18.05
N PRO A 129 8.36 11.09 -18.28
CA PRO A 129 9.54 11.00 -19.13
C PRO A 129 10.51 9.94 -18.56
N PRO A 130 11.29 9.27 -19.43
CA PRO A 130 12.28 8.30 -18.99
C PRO A 130 13.19 8.92 -17.92
N LEU A 131 13.42 8.21 -16.82
CA LEU A 131 14.37 8.67 -15.81
C LEU A 131 15.73 8.92 -16.48
N PRO A 132 16.36 10.09 -16.27
CA PRO A 132 17.70 10.31 -16.78
C PRO A 132 18.65 9.24 -16.23
N LYS A 133 19.57 8.75 -17.07
CA LYS A 133 20.60 7.78 -16.66
C LYS A 133 21.33 8.37 -15.45
N SER A 134 21.26 7.70 -14.30
CA SER A 134 21.84 8.18 -13.04
C SER A 134 23.34 8.45 -13.21
N THR A 135 23.74 9.72 -13.26
CA THR A 135 25.12 10.12 -13.06
C THR A 135 25.36 10.28 -11.55
N PRO A 136 26.55 9.91 -11.02
CA PRO A 136 26.86 9.92 -9.59
C PRO A 136 26.67 11.27 -8.89
N ASP A 137 26.63 12.36 -9.66
CA ASP A 137 26.62 13.76 -9.19
C ASP A 137 25.24 14.44 -9.30
N SER A 138 24.19 13.71 -9.64
CA SER A 138 22.85 14.28 -9.69
C SER A 138 22.27 14.41 -8.28
N THR A 139 22.47 15.58 -7.67
CA THR A 139 21.69 16.01 -6.51
C THR A 139 20.20 15.95 -6.90
N PRO A 140 19.33 15.27 -6.12
CA PRO A 140 17.91 15.27 -6.41
C PRO A 140 17.41 16.70 -6.22
N THR A 141 17.18 17.41 -7.32
CA THR A 141 16.45 18.67 -7.25
C THR A 141 15.06 18.35 -6.69
N PRO A 142 14.60 19.04 -5.62
CA PRO A 142 13.25 18.86 -5.15
C PRO A 142 12.32 19.26 -6.30
N LYS A 143 11.63 18.26 -6.88
CA LYS A 143 10.57 18.52 -7.84
C LYS A 143 9.57 19.45 -7.17
N LYS A 144 9.19 20.54 -7.83
CA LYS A 144 8.10 21.40 -7.36
C LYS A 144 6.90 20.53 -7.00
N ASP A 145 6.25 20.86 -5.89
CA ASP A 145 5.05 20.17 -5.42
C ASP A 145 3.86 20.53 -6.31
N GLU A 146 3.91 20.08 -7.56
CA GLU A 146 2.83 20.26 -8.51
C GLU A 146 1.71 19.26 -8.19
N ASP A 147 0.47 19.72 -8.26
CA ASP A 147 -0.69 18.85 -8.09
C ASP A 147 -0.75 17.83 -9.24
N LEU A 148 -1.07 16.59 -8.89
CA LEU A 148 -1.16 15.50 -9.87
C LEU A 148 -2.42 15.66 -10.73
N PRO A 149 -2.38 15.32 -12.03
CA PRO A 149 -3.57 15.29 -12.87
C PRO A 149 -4.65 14.43 -12.23
N VAL A 150 -5.86 14.96 -12.13
CA VAL A 150 -7.02 14.27 -11.55
C VAL A 150 -7.53 13.20 -12.51
N HIS A 151 -8.05 12.09 -11.98
CA HIS A 151 -8.80 11.07 -12.70
C HIS A 151 -10.30 11.31 -12.50
N PRO A 152 -11.03 11.96 -13.43
CA PRO A 152 -12.43 12.29 -13.24
C PRO A 152 -13.31 11.05 -13.00
N GLY A 153 -14.28 11.17 -12.10
CA GLY A 153 -15.26 10.12 -11.79
C GLY A 153 -14.71 8.91 -11.02
N SER A 154 -13.40 8.89 -10.73
CA SER A 154 -12.78 7.85 -9.92
C SER A 154 -13.23 7.93 -8.47
N LYS A 155 -13.32 6.78 -7.79
CA LYS A 155 -13.74 6.70 -6.39
C LYS A 155 -12.95 5.65 -5.62
N ILE A 156 -12.75 5.88 -4.33
CA ILE A 156 -12.34 4.87 -3.36
C ILE A 156 -13.45 4.71 -2.33
N ILE A 157 -13.84 3.45 -2.07
CA ILE A 157 -14.88 3.08 -1.11
C ILE A 157 -14.30 2.00 -0.20
N PHE A 158 -14.41 2.19 1.11
CA PHE A 158 -14.03 1.20 2.10
C PHE A 158 -15.26 0.50 2.68
N PHE A 159 -15.05 -0.72 3.15
CA PHE A 159 -16.08 -1.58 3.72
C PHE A 159 -15.58 -2.13 5.05
N LYS A 160 -16.49 -2.33 5.99
CA LYS A 160 -16.22 -3.06 7.24
C LYS A 160 -17.19 -4.23 7.29
N ASN A 161 -16.66 -5.45 7.32
CA ASN A 161 -17.44 -6.69 7.34
C ASN A 161 -18.52 -6.73 6.24
N GLY A 162 -18.17 -6.27 5.03
CA GLY A 162 -19.06 -6.21 3.86
C GLY A 162 -20.01 -5.02 3.80
N VAL A 163 -20.07 -4.19 4.85
CA VAL A 163 -20.91 -2.98 4.89
C VAL A 163 -20.12 -1.78 4.41
N SER A 164 -20.62 -1.11 3.37
CA SER A 164 -19.99 0.10 2.82
C SER A 164 -19.95 1.22 3.87
N GLN A 165 -18.81 1.89 3.96
CA GLN A 165 -18.60 3.07 4.80
C GLN A 165 -18.78 4.37 4.00
N ASN A 166 -19.50 4.32 2.88
CA ASN A 166 -19.67 5.39 1.88
C ASN A 166 -18.41 5.72 1.08
N VAL A 167 -18.48 6.73 0.20
CA VAL A 167 -17.35 7.13 -0.64
C VAL A 167 -16.29 7.87 0.18
N ALA A 168 -15.07 7.33 0.21
CA ALA A 168 -13.95 7.92 0.94
C ALA A 168 -13.31 9.06 0.14
N PHE A 169 -12.98 8.79 -1.12
CA PHE A 169 -12.31 9.75 -1.99
C PHE A 169 -12.95 9.74 -3.37
N GLU A 170 -13.04 10.89 -3.99
CA GLU A 170 -13.52 11.08 -5.36
C GLU A 170 -12.51 11.89 -6.14
N ASN A 171 -12.45 11.68 -7.46
CA ASN A 171 -11.56 12.42 -8.35
C ASN A 171 -10.08 12.34 -7.88
N ILE A 172 -9.63 11.12 -7.57
CA ILE A 172 -8.26 10.86 -7.13
C ILE A 172 -7.27 11.10 -8.28
N PRO A 173 -5.97 11.32 -8.02
CA PRO A 173 -4.95 11.47 -9.06
C PRO A 173 -4.92 10.32 -10.08
N GLN A 174 -4.53 10.61 -11.31
CA GLN A 174 -4.19 9.56 -12.28
C GLN A 174 -2.90 8.86 -11.85
N GLY A 175 -2.84 7.54 -12.04
CA GLY A 175 -1.67 6.74 -11.71
C GLY A 175 -2.00 5.26 -11.52
N SER A 176 -0.97 4.47 -11.19
CA SER A 176 -1.14 3.06 -10.85
C SER A 176 -1.36 2.90 -9.35
N TYR A 177 -2.50 2.36 -8.94
CA TYR A 177 -2.86 2.18 -7.55
C TYR A 177 -2.60 0.75 -7.08
N TYR A 178 -1.87 0.62 -5.97
CA TYR A 178 -1.52 -0.66 -5.37
C TYR A 178 -2.24 -0.80 -4.02
N PRO A 179 -2.84 -1.96 -3.71
CA PRO A 179 -3.22 -2.30 -2.35
C PRO A 179 -2.05 -2.05 -1.39
N ALA A 180 -2.31 -1.34 -0.31
CA ALA A 180 -1.28 -0.87 0.61
C ALA A 180 -1.73 -1.02 2.06
N VAL A 181 -0.79 -1.47 2.89
CA VAL A 181 -1.00 -1.65 4.33
C VAL A 181 0.11 -0.96 5.09
N SER A 182 -0.24 -0.26 6.17
CA SER A 182 0.70 0.33 7.11
C SER A 182 0.39 -0.09 8.51
N LEU A 183 1.39 -0.63 9.18
CA LEU A 183 1.26 -1.28 10.48
C LEU A 183 2.13 -0.56 11.50
N TYR A 184 1.58 -0.33 12.68
CA TYR A 184 2.26 0.30 13.81
C TYR A 184 2.30 -0.63 15.00
N PHE A 185 3.48 -0.75 15.60
CA PHE A 185 3.83 -1.74 16.61
C PHE A 185 3.35 -3.13 16.18
N ASN A 186 3.10 -4.05 17.10
CA ASN A 186 2.76 -5.47 16.87
C ASN A 186 1.46 -5.72 16.06
N ALA A 187 1.03 -4.75 15.26
CA ALA A 187 -0.04 -4.87 14.28
C ALA A 187 0.34 -5.88 13.21
N SER A 188 -0.64 -6.71 12.86
CA SER A 188 -0.56 -7.69 11.79
C SER A 188 -1.82 -7.65 10.94
N VAL A 189 -1.73 -8.05 9.68
CA VAL A 189 -2.89 -8.11 8.79
C VAL A 189 -2.73 -9.29 7.85
N CYS A 190 -3.81 -10.01 7.61
CA CYS A 190 -3.88 -11.05 6.60
C CYS A 190 -4.64 -10.53 5.39
N VAL A 191 -3.95 -10.43 4.25
CA VAL A 191 -4.46 -9.83 3.02
C VAL A 191 -5.12 -10.90 2.15
N ASN A 192 -6.27 -10.56 1.56
CA ASN A 192 -7.01 -11.41 0.65
C ASN A 192 -7.28 -10.67 -0.66
N PHE A 193 -6.58 -11.08 -1.73
CA PHE A 193 -6.73 -10.48 -3.06
C PHE A 193 -7.88 -11.08 -3.88
N GLY A 194 -8.65 -12.02 -3.31
CA GLY A 194 -9.71 -12.75 -3.98
C GLY A 194 -9.21 -14.00 -4.71
N PRO A 195 -10.09 -14.68 -5.48
CA PRO A 195 -11.48 -14.31 -5.76
C PRO A 195 -12.45 -14.65 -4.62
N GLN A 196 -12.03 -15.47 -3.65
CA GLN A 196 -12.88 -15.90 -2.53
C GLN A 196 -12.77 -14.89 -1.39
N PHE A 197 -13.74 -13.98 -1.30
CA PHE A 197 -13.81 -12.96 -0.26
C PHE A 197 -14.57 -13.47 0.98
N CYS A 198 -14.17 -12.98 2.15
CA CYS A 198 -14.94 -13.19 3.38
C CYS A 198 -16.25 -12.42 3.31
N PHE A 199 -16.20 -11.17 2.80
CA PHE A 199 -17.35 -10.29 2.69
C PHE A 199 -17.35 -9.54 1.34
N PRO A 200 -17.74 -10.19 0.24
CA PRO A 200 -17.75 -9.55 -1.08
C PRO A 200 -18.58 -8.25 -1.05
N PRO A 201 -18.13 -7.20 -1.74
CA PRO A 201 -18.75 -5.88 -1.65
C PRO A 201 -20.15 -5.94 -2.27
N LYS A 202 -21.14 -5.47 -1.51
CA LYS A 202 -22.52 -5.31 -2.01
C LYS A 202 -22.58 -4.05 -2.89
N THR A 203 -22.19 -4.19 -4.15
CA THR A 203 -22.22 -3.12 -5.16
C THR A 203 -22.98 -3.58 -6.40
N SER A 204 -23.70 -2.65 -7.04
CA SER A 204 -24.35 -2.90 -8.34
C SER A 204 -23.35 -2.82 -9.51
N LEU A 205 -22.17 -2.24 -9.30
CA LEU A 205 -21.13 -2.14 -10.30
C LEU A 205 -20.31 -3.44 -10.37
N PRO A 206 -19.97 -3.91 -11.59
CA PRO A 206 -19.05 -5.04 -11.73
C PRO A 206 -17.68 -4.67 -11.18
N PHE A 207 -16.99 -5.62 -10.56
CA PHE A 207 -15.62 -5.46 -10.07
C PHE A 207 -14.81 -6.74 -10.32
N GLN A 208 -13.49 -6.60 -10.27
CA GLN A 208 -12.55 -7.71 -10.39
C GLN A 208 -11.72 -7.86 -9.09
N PRO A 209 -11.39 -9.10 -8.70
CA PRO A 209 -10.46 -9.33 -7.60
C PRO A 209 -9.03 -8.95 -8.03
N MET A 210 -8.22 -8.43 -7.11
CA MET A 210 -6.80 -8.15 -7.39
C MET A 210 -6.02 -9.38 -7.87
N SER A 211 -6.44 -10.59 -7.48
CA SER A 211 -5.87 -11.86 -7.94
C SER A 211 -6.10 -12.15 -9.44
N ALA A 212 -6.99 -11.42 -10.11
CA ALA A 212 -7.22 -11.57 -11.56
C ALA A 212 -6.12 -10.90 -12.41
N LEU A 213 -5.26 -10.06 -11.80
CA LEU A 213 -4.12 -9.49 -12.51
C LEU A 213 -3.09 -10.57 -12.85
N PRO A 214 -2.50 -10.53 -14.05
CA PRO A 214 -1.51 -11.51 -14.45
C PRO A 214 -0.25 -11.39 -13.59
N LEU A 215 0.28 -12.52 -13.14
CA LEU A 215 1.53 -12.56 -12.36
C LEU A 215 2.68 -11.91 -13.15
N VAL A 216 3.25 -10.83 -12.60
CA VAL A 216 4.51 -10.25 -13.08
C VAL A 216 5.60 -11.28 -12.81
N ARG A 217 6.15 -11.86 -13.89
CA ARG A 217 7.35 -12.70 -13.80
C ARG A 217 8.45 -11.88 -13.13
N PRO A 218 9.16 -12.43 -12.12
CA PRO A 218 10.32 -11.75 -11.55
C PRO A 218 11.26 -11.36 -12.68
N ARG A 219 11.75 -10.12 -12.68
CA ARG A 219 12.88 -9.77 -13.55
C ARG A 219 13.98 -10.79 -13.27
N PRO A 220 14.52 -11.49 -14.28
CA PRO A 220 15.62 -12.42 -14.05
C PRO A 220 16.71 -11.69 -13.28
N ALA A 221 17.16 -12.29 -12.18
CA ALA A 221 18.18 -11.71 -11.33
C ALA A 221 19.36 -11.31 -12.23
N VAL A 222 19.69 -10.01 -12.25
CA VAL A 222 20.91 -9.55 -12.91
C VAL A 222 22.04 -10.29 -12.21
N ALA A 223 22.67 -11.22 -12.93
CA ALA A 223 23.77 -12.01 -12.40
C ALA A 223 24.78 -11.04 -11.78
N ARG A 224 24.99 -11.15 -10.47
CA ARG A 224 26.05 -10.41 -9.77
C ARG A 224 27.34 -10.68 -10.54
N ARG A 225 27.86 -9.68 -11.26
CA ARG A 225 29.21 -9.75 -11.82
C ARG A 225 30.15 -9.99 -10.64
N LYS A 226 30.80 -11.17 -10.62
CA LYS A 226 31.86 -11.45 -9.67
C LYS A 226 32.93 -10.36 -9.82
N PRO A 227 33.44 -9.77 -8.73
CA PRO A 227 34.53 -8.81 -8.84
C PRO A 227 35.72 -9.49 -9.52
N ALA A 228 36.31 -8.82 -10.51
CA ALA A 228 37.51 -9.31 -11.18
C ALA A 228 38.62 -9.45 -10.13
N LYS A 229 39.24 -10.64 -10.07
CA LYS A 229 40.45 -10.85 -9.26
C LYS A 229 41.53 -9.90 -9.77
N ALA A 230 41.98 -8.99 -8.93
CA ALA A 230 43.16 -8.19 -9.21
C ALA A 230 44.39 -9.10 -9.27
N THR A 231 44.91 -9.34 -10.46
CA THR A 231 46.23 -9.95 -10.66
C THR A 231 47.29 -8.96 -10.19
N ARG A 232 47.90 -9.25 -9.04
CA ARG A 232 49.07 -8.53 -8.53
C ARG A 232 50.26 -8.88 -9.42
N ALA A 233 50.65 -7.96 -10.30
CA ALA A 233 51.88 -8.09 -11.06
C ALA A 233 53.07 -7.87 -10.11
N ASN A 234 53.91 -8.90 -9.94
CA ASN A 234 55.25 -8.75 -9.39
C ASN A 234 56.07 -7.93 -10.39
N LYS A 235 56.60 -6.79 -9.95
CA LYS A 235 57.68 -6.10 -10.66
C LYS A 235 59.02 -6.75 -10.26
N PRO A 236 59.97 -6.88 -11.20
CA PRO A 236 61.29 -7.46 -10.94
C PRO A 236 62.14 -6.62 -10.00
#